data_AF-A0A935EPF0-F1
#
_entry.id   AF-A0A935EPF0-F1
#
_cell.length_a   1.000
_cell.length_b   1.000
_cell.length_c   1.000
_cell.angle_alpha   90.00
_cell.angle_beta   90.00
_cell.angle_gamma   90.00
#
_symmetry.space_group_name_H-M   'P 1'
#
loop_
_entity.id
_entity.type
_entity.pdbx_description
1 polymer ?
#
loop_
_entity_poly.entity_id
_entity_poly.type
_entity_poly.pdbx_seq_one_letter_code
_entity_poly.pdbx_strand_id
1 'polypeptide(L)'
;MDGYRGFSHLKGTRPRNPAVLLIGALNSPKRDARVVEALPWVVLTFPDMDWASLTKVAKAYDLQNRLGFITQVARSIAFFRGDSLTVDKLLRCESELERSLLVRPETLCNETMTNAERRWLAVTRPEPAKRWHLLADLSPENVNYYV
;
A
#
# COMPACT_ATOMS: atom_id res chain seq x y z
N MET A 1 1.25 26.20 6.19
CA MET A 1 1.58 24.78 5.90
C MET A 1 1.39 24.04 7.21
N ASP A 2 0.17 23.64 7.50
CA ASP A 2 -0.16 23.08 8.80
C ASP A 2 0.05 21.56 8.73
N GLY A 3 1.26 21.15 9.12
CA GLY A 3 1.59 19.75 9.32
C GLY A 3 0.63 19.13 10.36
N TYR A 4 0.15 17.93 10.07
CA TYR A 4 -0.79 17.21 10.91
C TYR A 4 -0.26 17.11 12.36
N ARG A 5 -1.00 17.69 13.31
CA ARG A 5 -0.60 17.80 14.75
C ARG A 5 -0.27 16.45 15.41
N GLY A 6 -0.75 15.34 14.82
CA GLY A 6 -0.44 13.98 15.26
C GLY A 6 1.01 13.53 15.01
N PHE A 7 1.76 14.19 14.14
CA PHE A 7 3.14 13.79 13.78
C PHE A 7 4.21 14.83 14.16
N SER A 8 3.82 15.94 14.79
CA SER A 8 4.73 17.04 15.17
C SER A 8 5.81 16.64 16.19
N HIS A 9 5.66 15.50 16.86
CA HIS A 9 6.62 14.98 17.83
C HIS A 9 7.66 14.02 17.22
N LEU A 10 7.51 13.63 15.94
CA LEU A 10 8.47 12.77 15.26
C LEU A 10 9.65 13.62 14.75
N LYS A 11 10.70 13.75 15.59
CA LYS A 11 12.00 14.26 15.12
C LYS A 11 12.57 13.31 14.06
N GLY A 12 12.97 13.85 12.92
CA GLY A 12 13.50 13.08 11.80
C GLY A 12 14.67 12.18 12.21
N THR A 13 14.43 10.87 12.25
CA THR A 13 15.49 9.87 12.31
C THR A 13 16.21 9.77 10.96
N ARG A 14 17.45 9.23 10.98
CA ARG A 14 18.30 8.98 9.79
C ARG A 14 17.49 8.46 8.59
N PRO A 15 17.84 8.85 7.36
CA PRO A 15 17.17 8.37 6.16
C PRO A 15 17.19 6.84 6.16
N ARG A 16 16.01 6.23 6.29
CA ARG A 16 15.83 4.79 6.15
C ARG A 16 15.57 4.48 4.69
N ASN A 17 16.11 3.35 4.23
CA ASN A 17 15.79 2.81 2.93
C ASN A 17 14.24 2.70 2.79
N PRO A 18 13.62 3.31 1.77
CA PRO A 18 12.17 3.35 1.63
C PRO A 18 11.56 1.95 1.47
N ALA A 19 12.27 1.01 0.84
CA ALA A 19 11.83 -0.38 0.73
C ALA A 19 11.73 -1.06 2.11
N VAL A 20 12.72 -0.81 2.99
CA VAL A 20 12.72 -1.35 4.36
C VAL A 20 11.58 -0.73 5.18
N LEU A 21 11.34 0.58 5.02
CA LEU A 21 10.21 1.25 5.66
C LEU A 21 8.88 0.66 5.20
N LEU A 22 8.71 0.45 3.90
CA LEU A 22 7.49 -0.07 3.32
C LEU A 22 7.20 -1.51 3.79
N ILE A 23 8.20 -2.40 3.78
CA ILE A 23 8.03 -3.76 4.33
C ILE A 23 7.70 -3.72 5.82
N GLY A 24 8.45 -2.94 6.61
CA GLY A 24 8.17 -2.80 8.04
C GLY A 24 6.77 -2.26 8.31
N ALA A 25 6.27 -1.41 7.41
CA ALA A 25 4.90 -0.94 7.46
C ALA A 25 3.89 -2.07 7.21
N LEU A 26 4.03 -2.77 6.08
CA LEU A 26 3.09 -3.80 5.64
C LEU A 26 3.07 -5.04 6.53
N ASN A 27 4.18 -5.36 7.19
CA ASN A 27 4.32 -6.51 8.07
C ASN A 27 3.72 -6.28 9.47
N SER A 28 3.14 -5.11 9.74
CA SER A 28 2.56 -4.83 11.06
C SER A 28 1.11 -5.31 11.13
N PRO A 29 0.71 -6.02 12.21
CA PRO A 29 -0.64 -6.57 12.33
C PRO A 29 -1.71 -5.48 12.51
N LYS A 30 -1.33 -4.33 13.08
CA LYS A 30 -2.21 -3.16 13.24
C LYS A 30 -1.47 -1.87 12.97
N ARG A 31 -2.04 -1.00 12.15
CA ARG A 31 -1.59 0.38 11.93
C ARG A 31 -2.75 1.35 11.94
N ASP A 32 -2.44 2.59 12.26
CA ASP A 32 -3.35 3.71 12.07
C ASP A 32 -3.67 3.83 10.57
N ALA A 33 -4.96 4.02 10.25
CA ALA A 33 -5.43 4.11 8.88
C ALA A 33 -4.69 5.18 8.07
N ARG A 34 -4.35 6.32 8.69
CA ARG A 34 -3.61 7.41 8.03
C ARG A 34 -2.19 7.02 7.65
N VAL A 35 -1.55 6.15 8.44
CA VAL A 35 -0.22 5.64 8.11
C VAL A 35 -0.30 4.70 6.90
N VAL A 36 -1.36 3.90 6.82
CA VAL A 36 -1.60 3.01 5.68
C VAL A 36 -1.93 3.82 4.42
N GLU A 37 -2.77 4.84 4.53
CA GLU A 37 -3.07 5.81 3.46
C GLU A 37 -1.84 6.59 2.98
N ALA A 38 -0.82 6.72 3.83
CA ALA A 38 0.44 7.36 3.47
C ALA A 38 1.37 6.47 2.62
N LEU A 39 1.21 5.14 2.65
CA LEU A 39 2.14 4.21 2.00
C LEU A 39 2.21 4.35 0.47
N PRO A 40 1.11 4.60 -0.26
CA PRO A 40 1.18 4.88 -1.71
C PRO A 40 2.09 6.07 -2.02
N TRP A 41 2.13 7.09 -1.16
CA TRP A 41 3.02 8.23 -1.34
C TRP A 41 4.49 7.88 -1.23
N VAL A 42 4.85 6.89 -0.39
CA VAL A 42 6.23 6.39 -0.32
C VAL A 42 6.61 5.73 -1.64
N VAL A 43 5.73 4.92 -2.21
CA VAL A 43 5.94 4.28 -3.52
C VAL A 43 6.11 5.32 -4.63
N LEU A 44 5.29 6.36 -4.64
CA LEU A 44 5.37 7.47 -5.60
C LEU A 44 6.62 8.33 -5.44
N THR A 45 7.08 8.54 -4.20
CA THR A 45 8.26 9.37 -3.92
C THR A 45 9.55 8.65 -4.28
N PHE A 46 9.56 7.31 -4.20
CA PHE A 46 10.73 6.47 -4.44
C PHE A 46 10.45 5.38 -5.48
N PRO A 47 10.08 5.74 -6.72
CA PRO A 47 9.69 4.76 -7.75
C PRO A 47 10.86 3.86 -8.18
N ASP A 48 12.10 4.33 -7.99
CA ASP A 48 13.35 3.64 -8.35
C ASP A 48 13.99 2.89 -7.16
N MET A 49 13.23 2.63 -6.09
CA MET A 49 13.72 1.76 -5.01
C MET A 49 14.01 0.34 -5.52
N ASP A 50 14.79 -0.44 -4.76
CA ASP A 50 15.13 -1.82 -5.14
C ASP A 50 13.91 -2.75 -5.06
N TRP A 51 13.11 -2.74 -6.13
CA TRP A 51 11.91 -3.56 -6.29
C TRP A 51 12.20 -5.05 -6.33
N ALA A 52 13.38 -5.44 -6.80
CA ALA A 52 13.77 -6.85 -6.86
C ALA A 52 13.97 -7.40 -5.44
N SER A 53 14.69 -6.67 -4.57
CA SER A 53 14.83 -7.01 -3.17
C SER A 53 13.49 -6.90 -2.42
N LEU A 54 12.75 -5.81 -2.64
CA LEU A 54 11.45 -5.58 -2.02
C LEU A 54 10.45 -6.71 -2.31
N THR A 55 10.36 -7.16 -3.56
CA THR A 55 9.47 -8.25 -3.98
C THR A 55 9.87 -9.59 -3.36
N LYS A 56 11.18 -9.88 -3.27
CA LYS A 56 11.67 -11.10 -2.61
C LYS A 56 11.28 -11.13 -1.14
N VAL A 57 11.50 -10.01 -0.44
CA VAL A 57 11.14 -9.89 0.97
C VAL A 57 9.62 -9.97 1.15
N ALA A 58 8.83 -9.30 0.30
CA ALA A 58 7.38 -9.36 0.39
C ALA A 58 6.87 -10.81 0.29
N LYS A 59 7.37 -11.59 -0.68
CA LYS A 59 7.02 -13.01 -0.84
C LYS A 59 7.45 -13.87 0.35
N ALA A 60 8.60 -13.58 0.96
CA ALA A 60 9.09 -14.33 2.13
C ALA A 60 8.25 -14.12 3.40
N TYR A 61 7.53 -13.00 3.49
CA TYR A 61 6.66 -12.65 4.62
C TYR A 61 5.17 -12.67 4.25
N ASP A 62 4.80 -13.23 3.10
CA ASP A 62 3.41 -13.28 2.60
C ASP A 62 2.74 -11.89 2.45
N LEU A 63 3.52 -10.85 2.12
CA LEU A 63 3.07 -9.46 2.01
C LEU A 63 2.78 -9.02 0.57
N GLN A 64 2.91 -9.90 -0.42
CA GLN A 64 2.78 -9.55 -1.84
C GLN A 64 1.40 -8.99 -2.21
N ASN A 65 0.35 -9.46 -1.55
CA ASN A 65 -1.00 -8.95 -1.76
C ASN A 65 -1.12 -7.49 -1.25
N ARG A 66 -0.64 -7.23 -0.03
CA ARG A 66 -0.61 -5.89 0.57
C ARG A 66 0.26 -4.93 -0.24
N LEU A 67 1.44 -5.38 -0.66
CA LEU A 67 2.36 -4.57 -1.46
C LEU A 67 1.80 -4.27 -2.84
N GLY A 68 1.23 -5.27 -3.52
CA GLY A 68 0.62 -5.11 -4.83
C GLY A 68 -0.53 -4.11 -4.82
N PHE A 69 -1.39 -4.18 -3.80
CA PHE A 69 -2.47 -3.22 -3.63
C PHE A 69 -1.97 -1.79 -3.40
N ILE A 70 -1.00 -1.56 -2.50
CA ILE A 70 -0.43 -0.22 -2.29
C ILE A 70 0.23 0.31 -3.56
N THR A 71 0.89 -0.56 -4.32
CA THR A 71 1.51 -0.22 -5.61
C THR A 71 0.45 0.18 -6.64
N GLN A 72 -0.67 -0.54 -6.70
CA GLN A 72 -1.80 -0.19 -7.56
C GLN A 72 -2.44 1.15 -7.19
N VAL A 73 -2.62 1.43 -5.90
CA VAL A 73 -3.12 2.74 -5.44
C VAL A 73 -2.14 3.85 -5.86
N ALA A 74 -0.84 3.66 -5.67
CA ALA A 74 0.18 4.60 -6.11
C ALA A 74 0.13 4.82 -7.63
N ARG A 75 0.02 3.76 -8.43
CA ARG A 75 -0.07 3.86 -9.88
C ARG A 75 -1.30 4.64 -10.34
N SER A 76 -2.46 4.43 -9.71
CA SER A 76 -3.66 5.22 -10.00
C SER A 76 -3.44 6.71 -9.75
N ILE A 77 -2.78 7.08 -8.65
CA ILE A 77 -2.44 8.49 -8.36
C ILE A 77 -1.47 9.05 -9.43
N ALA A 78 -0.44 8.29 -9.82
CA ALA A 78 0.48 8.69 -10.88
C ALA A 78 -0.25 8.91 -12.22
N PHE A 79 -1.21 8.04 -12.54
CA PHE A 79 -2.05 8.16 -13.72
C PHE A 79 -2.87 9.46 -13.71
N PHE A 80 -3.53 9.78 -12.59
CA PHE A 80 -4.29 11.03 -12.46
C PHE A 80 -3.39 12.28 -12.53
N ARG A 81 -2.12 12.17 -12.13
CA ARG A 81 -1.12 13.25 -12.26
C ARG A 81 -0.50 13.38 -13.66
N GLY A 82 -0.80 12.46 -14.57
CA GLY A 82 -0.19 12.43 -15.90
C GLY A 82 1.28 11.97 -15.92
N ASP A 83 1.75 11.29 -14.86
CA ASP A 83 3.12 10.76 -14.80
C ASP A 83 3.20 9.36 -15.43
N SER A 84 3.20 9.31 -16.76
CA SER A 84 3.23 8.06 -17.52
C SER A 84 4.46 7.19 -17.24
N LEU A 85 5.61 7.80 -16.95
CA LEU A 85 6.84 7.06 -16.65
C LEU A 85 6.71 6.27 -15.35
N THR A 86 6.18 6.89 -14.30
CA THR A 86 5.92 6.21 -13.03
C THR A 86 4.82 5.17 -13.20
N VAL A 87 3.77 5.45 -13.98
CA VAL A 87 2.71 4.47 -14.27
C VAL A 87 3.28 3.19 -14.87
N ASP A 88 4.10 3.30 -15.92
CA ASP A 88 4.67 2.13 -16.61
C ASP A 88 5.62 1.34 -15.71
N LYS A 89 6.38 2.02 -14.86
CA LYS A 89 7.25 1.36 -13.87
C LYS A 89 6.44 0.55 -12.87
N LEU A 90 5.45 1.17 -12.23
CA LEU A 90 4.63 0.51 -11.20
C LEU A 90 3.80 -0.63 -11.79
N LEU A 91 3.34 -0.52 -13.05
CA LEU A 91 2.63 -1.59 -13.74
C LEU A 91 3.49 -2.85 -13.94
N ARG A 92 4.79 -2.69 -14.22
CA ARG A 92 5.74 -3.81 -14.30
C ARG A 92 5.92 -4.47 -12.93
N CYS A 93 6.03 -3.67 -11.87
CA CYS A 93 6.15 -4.18 -10.50
C CYS A 93 4.88 -4.96 -10.07
N GLU A 94 3.69 -4.43 -10.37
CA GLU A 94 2.41 -5.11 -10.13
C GLU A 94 2.37 -6.46 -10.84
N SER A 95 2.72 -6.52 -12.13
CA SER A 95 2.74 -7.75 -12.91
C SER A 95 3.60 -8.87 -12.28
N GLU A 96 4.73 -8.52 -11.65
CA GLU A 96 5.60 -9.49 -10.98
C GLU A 96 5.05 -9.97 -9.62
N LEU A 97 4.28 -9.12 -8.93
CA LEU A 97 3.59 -9.47 -7.68
C LEU A 97 2.34 -10.31 -7.95
N GLU A 98 1.62 -10.04 -9.05
CA GLU A 98 0.41 -10.78 -9.44
C GLU A 98 0.68 -12.25 -9.69
N ARG A 99 1.85 -12.58 -10.23
CA ARG A 99 2.32 -13.97 -10.42
C ARG A 99 2.45 -14.75 -9.11
N SER A 100 2.35 -14.10 -7.96
CA SER A 100 2.49 -14.72 -6.63
C SER A 100 1.34 -14.38 -5.70
N LEU A 101 0.18 -14.00 -6.25
CA LEU A 101 -1.04 -13.74 -5.49
C LEU A 101 -1.38 -14.88 -4.52
N LEU A 102 -1.58 -14.52 -3.26
CA LEU A 102 -2.05 -15.46 -2.25
C LEU A 102 -3.56 -15.57 -2.31
N VAL A 103 -4.08 -16.79 -2.32
CA VAL A 103 -5.53 -17.07 -2.38
C VAL A 103 -6.26 -16.60 -1.11
N ARG A 104 -5.58 -16.65 0.03
CA ARG A 104 -6.18 -16.32 1.33
C ARG A 104 -6.47 -14.81 1.40
N PRO A 105 -7.71 -14.40 1.74
CA PRO A 105 -8.00 -13.00 2.01
C PRO A 105 -7.21 -12.46 3.21
N GLU A 106 -6.65 -11.28 3.05
CA GLU A 106 -5.87 -10.58 4.07
C GLU A 106 -6.51 -9.25 4.47
N THR A 107 -6.03 -8.64 5.56
CA THR A 107 -6.36 -7.26 5.92
C THR A 107 -5.21 -6.33 5.55
N LEU A 108 -5.49 -5.07 5.25
CA LEU A 108 -4.44 -4.06 5.03
C LEU A 108 -3.96 -3.47 6.37
N CYS A 109 -3.14 -4.21 7.10
CA CYS A 109 -2.58 -3.81 8.41
C CYS A 109 -3.64 -3.54 9.50
N ASN A 110 -4.73 -4.33 9.54
CA ASN A 110 -5.75 -4.24 10.59
C ASN A 110 -6.29 -5.63 10.97
N GLU A 111 -5.48 -6.44 11.61
CA GLU A 111 -5.86 -7.80 12.04
C GLU A 111 -6.89 -7.79 13.17
N THR A 112 -6.97 -6.67 13.93
CA THR A 112 -7.96 -6.47 15.01
C THR A 112 -9.39 -6.19 14.52
N MET A 113 -9.61 -6.16 13.21
CA MET A 113 -10.91 -5.91 12.60
C MET A 113 -11.95 -6.94 13.03
N THR A 114 -13.12 -6.45 13.43
CA THR A 114 -14.24 -7.26 13.93
C THR A 114 -14.80 -8.16 12.84
N ASN A 115 -15.50 -9.22 13.23
CA ASN A 115 -16.17 -10.11 12.27
C ASN A 115 -17.27 -9.40 11.47
N ALA A 116 -17.92 -8.38 12.05
CA ALA A 116 -18.92 -7.59 11.35
C ALA A 116 -18.28 -6.76 10.22
N GLU A 117 -17.19 -6.05 10.53
CA GLU A 117 -16.42 -5.27 9.55
C GLU A 117 -15.84 -6.17 8.45
N ARG A 118 -15.30 -7.35 8.80
CA ARG A 118 -14.81 -8.34 7.83
C ARG A 118 -15.90 -8.79 6.86
N ARG A 119 -17.11 -9.09 7.36
CA ARG A 119 -18.25 -9.50 6.51
C ARG A 119 -18.70 -8.37 5.60
N TRP A 120 -18.75 -7.14 6.13
CA TRP A 120 -19.11 -5.96 5.34
C TRP A 120 -18.11 -5.74 4.19
N LEU A 121 -16.80 -5.70 4.49
CA LEU A 121 -15.74 -5.55 3.48
C LEU A 121 -15.65 -6.71 2.50
N ALA A 122 -16.08 -7.91 2.87
CA ALA A 122 -16.15 -9.02 1.92
C ALA A 122 -17.09 -8.73 0.74
N VAL A 123 -18.10 -7.89 0.95
CA VAL A 123 -19.12 -7.53 -0.05
C VAL A 123 -18.85 -6.15 -0.66
N THR A 124 -18.43 -5.17 0.15
CA THR A 124 -18.38 -3.75 -0.25
C THR A 124 -17.02 -3.27 -0.76
N ARG A 125 -15.94 -4.05 -0.58
CA ARG A 125 -14.58 -3.62 -0.95
C ARG A 125 -14.46 -3.23 -2.44
N PRO A 126 -13.63 -2.24 -2.77
CA PRO A 126 -13.45 -1.79 -4.15
C PRO A 126 -12.72 -2.84 -5.01
N GLU A 127 -12.82 -2.72 -6.33
CA GLU A 127 -12.27 -3.70 -7.28
C GLU A 127 -10.76 -3.96 -7.12
N PRO A 128 -9.90 -2.94 -6.90
CA PRO A 128 -8.48 -3.16 -6.57
C PRO A 128 -8.29 -4.03 -5.33
N ALA A 129 -9.10 -3.83 -4.28
CA ALA A 129 -9.00 -4.63 -3.07
C ALA A 129 -9.47 -6.08 -3.32
N LYS A 130 -10.45 -6.30 -4.21
CA LYS A 130 -10.83 -7.66 -4.65
C LYS A 130 -9.69 -8.34 -5.40
N ARG A 131 -9.07 -7.67 -6.38
CA ARG A 131 -7.96 -8.22 -7.18
C ARG A 131 -6.80 -8.73 -6.33
N TRP A 132 -6.46 -8.00 -5.28
CA TRP A 132 -5.37 -8.36 -4.36
C TRP A 132 -5.82 -9.14 -3.12
N HIS A 133 -7.06 -9.63 -3.10
CA HIS A 133 -7.64 -10.38 -1.98
C HIS A 133 -7.51 -9.66 -0.62
N LEU A 134 -7.74 -8.35 -0.58
CA LEU A 134 -7.68 -7.55 0.65
C LEU A 134 -9.07 -7.16 1.16
N LEU A 135 -9.26 -7.27 2.46
CA LEU A 135 -10.33 -6.64 3.22
C LEU A 135 -9.87 -5.23 3.59
N ALA A 136 -10.10 -4.29 2.67
CA ALA A 136 -9.82 -2.87 2.83
C ALA A 136 -10.89 -2.05 2.09
N ASP A 137 -11.22 -0.88 2.63
CA ASP A 137 -12.09 0.13 2.03
C ASP A 137 -11.30 1.22 1.28
N LEU A 138 -9.97 1.23 1.38
CA LEU A 138 -9.12 2.17 0.67
C LEU A 138 -9.39 2.09 -0.84
N SER A 139 -9.91 3.17 -1.41
CA SER A 139 -10.12 3.29 -2.85
C SER A 139 -9.09 4.26 -3.42
N PRO A 140 -8.42 3.94 -4.53
CA PRO A 140 -7.55 4.89 -5.23
C PRO A 140 -8.27 6.21 -5.58
N GLU A 141 -9.59 6.16 -5.78
CA GLU A 141 -10.44 7.32 -6.05
C GLU A 141 -10.63 8.23 -4.82
N ASN A 142 -10.58 7.65 -3.60
CA ASN A 142 -10.72 8.38 -2.34
C ASN A 142 -9.40 9.00 -1.84
N VAL A 143 -8.25 8.49 -2.31
CA VAL A 143 -6.93 9.09 -1.97
C VAL A 143 -6.73 10.45 -2.67
N ASN A 144 -7.62 10.81 -3.59
CA ASN A 144 -7.61 12.06 -4.35
C ASN A 144 -7.93 13.32 -3.51
N TYR A 145 -8.30 13.21 -2.22
CA TYR A 145 -8.54 14.39 -1.37
C TYR A 145 -7.29 15.26 -1.12
N TYR A 146 -6.10 14.81 -1.52
CA TYR A 146 -4.83 15.51 -1.28
C TYR A 146 -4.02 15.83 -2.55
N VAL A 147 -4.63 15.76 -3.73
CA VAL A 147 -4.02 16.19 -5.01
C VAL A 147 -4.50 17.59 -5.37
#